data_AF-A0A4U0GMZ7-F1
#
_entry.id   AF-A0A4U0GMZ7-F1
#
_cell.length_a   1.000
_cell.length_b   1.000
_cell.length_c   1.000
_cell.angle_alpha   90.00
_cell.angle_beta   90.00
_cell.angle_gamma   90.00
#
_symmetry.space_group_name_H-M   'P 1'
#
loop_
_entity.id
_entity.type
_entity.pdbx_description
1 polymer ?
#
loop_
_entity_poly.entity_id
_entity_poly.type
_entity_poly.pdbx_seq_one_letter_code
_entity_poly.pdbx_strand_id
1 'polypeptide(L)'
;MIKKYLKILTVCVATLTIQSCGLDFLDTKPVKNQQVPATLDDFLAILDHTSLNSFPSYLSMIGAEEFWVTDAGWNNFPLGVQHYQKNAYIWAKNVYEGASAQDWDIGHGRILACNIVLDGLEKYAEEKDKPLYRQIKGTALFHRARFLYNLAQIFAPPFIPNNESKYGLPFYLTSAIVEPTYRRSVRQTYEQILSDLLEADNFLPE
;
A
#
# COMPACT_ATOMS: atom_id res chain seq x y z
N MET A 1 38.06 3.99 56.13
CA MET A 1 38.51 3.86 54.72
C MET A 1 37.36 3.55 53.75
N ILE A 2 36.47 2.59 54.03
CA ILE A 2 35.35 2.17 53.14
C ILE A 2 34.41 3.32 52.72
N LYS A 3 34.05 4.24 53.62
CA LYS A 3 33.16 5.39 53.31
C LYS A 3 33.75 6.38 52.29
N LYS A 4 35.09 6.44 52.16
CA LYS A 4 35.76 7.32 51.17
C LYS A 4 35.65 6.72 49.77
N TYR A 5 35.82 5.40 49.65
CA TYR A 5 35.64 4.67 48.39
C TYR A 5 34.18 4.62 47.94
N LEU A 6 33.24 4.54 48.88
CA LEU A 6 31.80 4.58 48.56
C LEU A 6 31.40 5.93 47.95
N LYS A 7 31.91 7.06 48.49
CA LYS A 7 31.68 8.39 47.91
C LYS A 7 32.30 8.54 46.52
N ILE A 8 33.50 7.99 46.30
CA ILE A 8 34.16 8.00 44.99
C ILE A 8 33.36 7.17 43.98
N LEU A 9 32.87 5.99 44.39
CA LEU A 9 32.02 5.14 43.55
C LEU A 9 30.69 5.82 43.18
N THR A 10 30.04 6.50 44.13
CA THR A 10 28.81 7.25 43.87
C THR A 10 29.04 8.39 42.87
N VAL A 11 30.17 9.09 42.97
CA VAL A 11 30.54 10.16 42.02
C VAL A 11 30.83 9.58 40.63
N CYS A 12 31.55 8.45 40.54
CA CYS A 12 31.84 7.79 39.28
C CYS A 12 30.58 7.28 38.55
N VAL A 13 29.63 6.69 39.29
CA VAL A 13 28.33 6.24 38.74
C VAL A 13 27.48 7.43 38.29
N ALA A 14 27.46 8.52 39.06
CA ALA A 14 26.74 9.74 38.69
C ALA A 14 27.32 10.42 37.45
N THR A 15 28.64 10.35 37.22
CA THR A 15 29.26 10.88 35.98
C THR A 15 28.99 10.02 34.75
N LEU A 16 28.75 8.72 34.92
CA LEU A 16 28.41 7.80 33.82
C LEU A 16 26.99 8.04 33.27
N THR A 17 26.06 8.56 34.08
CA THR A 17 24.68 8.82 33.66
C THR A 17 24.49 10.12 32.86
N ILE A 18 25.52 10.96 32.75
CA ILE A 18 25.42 12.27 32.06
C ILE A 18 25.98 12.20 30.62
N GLN A 19 26.54 11.06 30.20
CA GLN A 19 26.96 10.83 28.81
C GLN A 19 25.86 10.17 27.95
N SER A 20 24.61 10.58 28.15
CA SER A 20 23.57 10.27 27.18
C SER A 20 23.85 11.09 25.91
N CYS A 21 24.42 10.44 24.89
CA CYS A 21 24.63 11.04 23.58
C CYS A 21 23.31 11.62 23.04
N GLY A 22 23.29 12.94 22.88
CA GLY A 22 22.47 13.76 21.98
C GLY A 22 20.99 13.41 21.83
N LEU A 23 20.13 14.29 22.35
CA LEU A 23 18.73 14.41 21.89
C LEU A 23 18.64 14.61 20.35
N ASP A 24 19.68 15.21 19.74
CA ASP A 24 19.78 15.43 18.30
C ASP A 24 19.75 14.14 17.46
N PHE A 25 20.08 12.97 18.03
CA PHE A 25 19.99 11.69 17.30
C PHE A 25 18.54 11.32 16.96
N LEU A 26 17.57 11.77 17.76
CA LEU A 26 16.13 11.55 17.51
C LEU A 26 15.53 12.61 16.59
N ASP A 27 16.13 13.81 16.53
CA ASP A 27 15.68 14.90 15.65
C ASP A 27 16.33 14.87 14.27
N THR A 28 17.45 14.17 14.10
CA THR A 28 17.97 13.85 12.78
C THR A 28 17.02 12.88 12.08
N LYS A 29 16.12 13.44 11.26
CA LYS A 29 15.43 12.65 10.22
C LYS A 29 16.51 11.84 9.51
N PRO A 30 16.42 10.49 9.47
CA PRO A 30 17.39 9.70 8.74
C PRO A 30 17.47 10.28 7.34
N VAL A 31 18.67 10.68 6.90
CA VAL A 31 18.90 11.08 5.51
C VAL A 31 18.80 9.79 4.70
N LYS A 32 17.57 9.31 4.51
CA LYS A 32 17.27 8.35 3.48
C LYS A 32 17.42 9.14 2.20
N ASN A 33 18.18 8.58 1.28
CA ASN A 33 18.26 8.95 -0.13
C ASN A 33 16.88 8.82 -0.85
N GLN A 34 15.77 8.94 -0.14
CA GLN A 34 14.42 9.08 -0.65
C GLN A 34 14.22 10.55 -0.99
N GLN A 35 14.47 10.90 -2.25
CA GLN A 35 13.91 12.14 -2.79
C GLN A 35 12.41 12.10 -2.54
N VAL A 36 11.92 13.04 -1.74
CA VAL A 36 10.48 13.23 -1.53
C VAL A 36 9.95 13.87 -2.81
N PRO A 37 9.04 13.21 -3.55
CA PRO A 37 8.48 13.77 -4.77
C PRO A 37 7.86 15.14 -4.48
N ALA A 38 8.25 16.16 -5.24
CA ALA A 38 7.84 17.53 -4.96
C ALA A 38 7.40 18.29 -6.21
N THR A 39 7.81 17.86 -7.40
CA THR A 39 7.48 18.50 -8.67
C THR A 39 6.47 17.69 -9.49
N LEU A 40 5.82 18.35 -10.46
CA LEU A 40 4.92 17.66 -11.40
C LEU A 40 5.64 16.54 -12.17
N ASP A 41 6.91 16.74 -12.54
CA ASP A 41 7.71 15.73 -13.22
C ASP A 41 8.01 14.52 -12.32
N ASP A 42 8.28 14.74 -11.03
CA ASP A 42 8.44 13.64 -10.06
C ASP A 42 7.15 12.81 -9.95
N PHE A 43 6.00 13.49 -9.91
CA PHE A 43 4.71 12.82 -9.82
C PHE A 43 4.38 12.02 -11.08
N LEU A 44 4.66 12.57 -12.25
CA LEU A 44 4.52 11.84 -13.51
C LEU A 44 5.45 10.62 -13.55
N ALA A 45 6.71 10.77 -13.11
CA ALA A 45 7.66 9.67 -13.06
C ALA A 45 7.22 8.52 -12.13
N ILE A 46 6.52 8.83 -11.03
CA ILE A 46 5.91 7.81 -10.16
C ILE A 46 4.83 7.05 -10.94
N LEU A 47 3.93 7.75 -11.61
CA LEU A 47 2.80 7.17 -12.34
C LEU A 47 3.27 6.31 -13.54
N ASP A 48 4.30 6.77 -14.24
CA ASP A 48 4.88 6.09 -15.40
C ASP A 48 5.77 4.91 -15.03
N HIS A 49 6.07 4.73 -13.74
CA HIS A 49 6.87 3.61 -13.28
C HIS A 49 6.18 2.29 -13.64
N THR A 50 6.91 1.36 -14.26
CA THR A 50 6.36 0.12 -14.84
C THR A 50 5.60 -0.76 -13.84
N SER A 51 5.91 -0.64 -12.55
CA SER A 51 5.20 -1.34 -11.48
C SER A 51 3.75 -0.89 -11.32
N LEU A 52 3.35 0.32 -11.73
CA LEU A 52 1.94 0.75 -11.73
C LEU A 52 1.18 0.31 -13.00
N ASN A 53 1.89 -0.04 -14.07
CA ASN A 53 1.27 -0.53 -15.29
C ASN A 53 0.88 -2.02 -15.22
N SER A 54 1.66 -2.82 -14.49
CA SER A 54 1.36 -4.23 -14.20
C SER A 54 0.47 -4.34 -12.96
N PHE A 55 -0.33 -5.40 -12.78
CA PHE A 55 -0.83 -5.85 -11.47
C PHE A 55 -0.66 -7.36 -11.42
N PRO A 56 0.37 -7.88 -10.73
CA PRO A 56 0.51 -9.32 -10.56
C PRO A 56 -0.61 -9.76 -9.63
N SER A 57 -1.68 -10.31 -10.21
CA SER A 57 -2.71 -11.01 -9.47
C SER A 57 -2.55 -12.50 -9.76
N TYR A 58 -1.97 -13.23 -8.81
CA TYR A 58 -1.83 -14.68 -8.95
C TYR A 58 -3.12 -15.38 -8.55
N LEU A 59 -3.79 -14.87 -7.51
CA LEU A 59 -5.00 -15.48 -6.98
C LEU A 59 -6.19 -15.43 -7.93
N SER A 60 -6.36 -14.33 -8.68
CA SER A 60 -7.49 -14.24 -9.63
C SER A 60 -7.40 -15.31 -10.70
N MET A 61 -6.19 -15.64 -11.17
CA MET A 61 -5.97 -16.70 -12.16
C MET A 61 -6.17 -18.08 -11.56
N ILE A 62 -5.57 -18.33 -10.39
CA ILE A 62 -5.65 -19.63 -9.72
C ILE A 62 -7.09 -19.98 -9.35
N GLY A 63 -7.87 -19.00 -8.89
CA GLY A 63 -9.27 -19.17 -8.50
C GLY A 63 -10.27 -19.18 -9.67
N ALA A 64 -9.83 -18.91 -10.90
CA ALA A 64 -10.73 -18.85 -12.06
C ALA A 64 -11.00 -20.21 -12.72
N GLU A 65 -10.43 -21.31 -12.20
CA GLU A 65 -10.58 -22.68 -12.72
C GLU A 65 -10.18 -22.84 -14.20
N GLU A 66 -9.37 -21.93 -14.76
CA GLU A 66 -8.98 -21.97 -16.17
C GLU A 66 -7.95 -23.06 -16.51
N PHE A 67 -7.30 -23.64 -15.49
CA PHE A 67 -6.29 -24.67 -15.65
C PHE A 67 -6.38 -25.73 -14.57
N TRP A 68 -5.86 -26.92 -14.88
CA TRP A 68 -5.70 -28.00 -13.91
C TRP A 68 -4.22 -28.33 -13.67
N VAL A 69 -3.90 -28.72 -12.44
CA VAL A 69 -2.55 -29.14 -12.06
C VAL A 69 -2.48 -30.67 -12.09
N THR A 70 -1.52 -31.23 -12.81
CA THR A 70 -1.27 -32.69 -12.83
C THR A 70 -0.63 -33.15 -11.53
N ASP A 71 -0.73 -34.44 -11.20
CA ASP A 71 -0.06 -35.01 -10.02
C ASP A 71 1.45 -34.74 -10.02
N ALA A 72 2.08 -34.84 -11.20
CA ALA A 72 3.50 -34.51 -11.36
C ALA A 72 3.78 -33.02 -11.08
N GLY A 73 2.93 -32.09 -11.56
CA GLY A 73 3.05 -30.67 -11.26
C GLY A 73 2.80 -30.35 -9.79
N TRP A 74 1.82 -31.02 -9.17
CA TRP A 74 1.47 -30.87 -7.76
C TRP A 74 2.59 -31.30 -6.82
N ASN A 75 3.25 -32.42 -7.15
CA ASN A 75 4.36 -32.98 -6.37
C ASN A 75 5.68 -32.24 -6.59
N ASN A 76 5.85 -31.60 -7.75
CA ASN A 76 7.03 -30.77 -8.07
C ASN A 76 6.82 -29.27 -7.81
N PHE A 77 5.73 -28.88 -7.13
CA PHE A 77 5.48 -27.48 -6.80
C PHE A 77 6.67 -26.94 -5.97
N PRO A 78 7.33 -25.84 -6.39
CA PRO A 78 8.59 -25.44 -5.79
C PRO A 78 8.45 -25.17 -4.29
N LEU A 79 9.13 -25.99 -3.48
CA LEU A 79 9.22 -25.77 -2.04
C LEU A 79 9.99 -24.46 -1.80
N GLY A 80 9.31 -23.46 -1.23
CA GLY A 80 9.88 -22.14 -0.94
C GLY A 80 9.31 -20.98 -1.76
N VAL A 81 8.52 -21.25 -2.81
CA VAL A 81 7.81 -20.21 -3.56
C VAL A 81 6.32 -20.34 -3.28
N GLN A 82 5.83 -19.49 -2.37
CA GLN A 82 4.41 -19.16 -2.27
C GLN A 82 3.47 -20.36 -2.02
N HIS A 83 3.58 -21.00 -0.85
CA HIS A 83 2.64 -22.03 -0.36
C HIS A 83 1.16 -21.63 -0.54
N TYR A 84 0.88 -20.33 -0.50
CA TYR A 84 -0.45 -19.79 -0.68
C TYR A 84 -1.06 -20.09 -2.05
N GLN A 85 -0.28 -20.25 -3.12
CA GLN A 85 -0.81 -20.57 -4.46
C GLN A 85 -1.38 -21.98 -4.51
N LYS A 86 -0.68 -22.95 -3.91
CA LYS A 86 -1.13 -24.34 -3.78
C LYS A 86 -2.40 -24.43 -2.95
N ASN A 87 -2.44 -23.68 -1.84
CA ASN A 87 -3.59 -23.58 -0.96
C ASN A 87 -4.78 -22.87 -1.62
N ALA A 88 -4.52 -21.83 -2.43
CA ALA A 88 -5.55 -21.14 -3.20
C ALA A 88 -6.17 -22.06 -4.25
N TYR A 89 -5.35 -22.87 -4.95
CA TYR A 89 -5.83 -23.80 -5.98
C TYR A 89 -6.86 -24.80 -5.45
N ILE A 90 -6.69 -25.27 -4.21
CA ILE A 90 -7.63 -26.19 -3.55
C ILE A 90 -8.65 -25.49 -2.66
N TRP A 91 -8.74 -24.16 -2.71
CA TRP A 91 -9.63 -23.36 -1.88
C TRP A 91 -9.51 -23.65 -0.37
N ALA A 92 -8.27 -23.83 0.11
CA ALA A 92 -8.00 -24.10 1.51
C ALA A 92 -8.55 -22.97 2.39
N LYS A 93 -9.10 -23.33 3.56
CA LYS A 93 -9.67 -22.35 4.51
C LYS A 93 -8.65 -21.28 4.96
N ASN A 94 -7.38 -21.66 5.07
CA ASN A 94 -6.28 -20.75 5.40
C ASN A 94 -5.29 -20.72 4.24
N VAL A 95 -5.53 -19.84 3.27
CA VAL A 95 -4.69 -19.74 2.07
C VAL A 95 -3.25 -19.37 2.41
N TYR A 96 -3.05 -18.37 3.28
CA TYR A 96 -1.72 -17.78 3.51
C TYR A 96 -0.92 -18.44 4.64
N GLU A 97 -1.54 -19.19 5.55
CA GLU A 97 -0.85 -19.89 6.65
C GLU A 97 0.06 -18.98 7.52
N GLY A 98 -0.28 -17.70 7.63
CA GLY A 98 0.51 -16.70 8.37
C GLY A 98 1.61 -16.02 7.54
N ALA A 99 1.78 -16.37 6.27
CA ALA A 99 2.62 -15.64 5.33
C ALA A 99 1.96 -14.32 4.88
N SER A 100 2.75 -13.42 4.31
CA SER A 100 2.28 -12.15 3.73
C SER A 100 1.39 -12.40 2.51
N ALA A 101 0.30 -11.63 2.40
CA ALA A 101 -0.55 -11.64 1.23
C ALA A 101 0.02 -10.69 0.16
N GLN A 102 0.83 -11.24 -0.75
CA GLN A 102 1.56 -10.43 -1.73
C GLN A 102 0.64 -9.58 -2.61
N ASP A 103 -0.47 -10.14 -3.11
CA ASP A 103 -1.46 -9.41 -3.91
C ASP A 103 -2.07 -8.22 -3.14
N TRP A 104 -2.27 -8.39 -1.82
CA TRP A 104 -2.77 -7.35 -0.92
C TRP A 104 -1.75 -6.23 -0.72
N ASP A 105 -0.52 -6.59 -0.38
CA ASP A 105 0.56 -5.65 -0.06
C ASP A 105 0.94 -4.82 -1.29
N ILE A 106 1.07 -5.47 -2.44
CA ILE A 106 1.35 -4.80 -3.71
C ILE A 106 0.21 -3.85 -4.07
N GLY A 107 -1.05 -4.29 -3.96
CA GLY A 107 -2.20 -3.44 -4.29
C GLY A 107 -2.28 -2.18 -3.43
N HIS A 108 -2.14 -2.33 -2.11
CA HIS A 108 -2.17 -1.19 -1.19
C HIS A 108 -0.94 -0.27 -1.35
N GLY A 109 0.24 -0.83 -1.61
CA GLY A 109 1.44 -0.03 -1.89
C GLY A 109 1.27 0.87 -3.11
N ARG A 110 0.52 0.43 -4.12
CA ARG A 110 0.24 1.22 -5.33
C ARG A 110 -0.86 2.25 -5.15
N ILE A 111 -1.87 1.92 -4.35
CA ILE A 111 -2.85 2.90 -3.88
C ILE A 111 -2.14 4.02 -3.13
N LEU A 112 -1.18 3.69 -2.26
CA LEU A 112 -0.37 4.69 -1.55
C LEU A 112 0.43 5.57 -2.51
N ALA A 113 1.05 5.00 -3.56
CA ALA A 113 1.74 5.79 -4.58
C ALA A 113 0.81 6.80 -5.26
N CYS A 114 -0.42 6.39 -5.59
CA CYS A 114 -1.44 7.29 -6.15
C CYS A 114 -1.82 8.38 -5.15
N ASN A 115 -2.00 8.05 -3.88
CA ASN A 115 -2.32 9.03 -2.84
C ASN A 115 -1.19 10.04 -2.62
N ILE A 116 0.08 9.62 -2.68
CA ILE A 116 1.23 10.54 -2.59
C ILE A 116 1.19 11.57 -3.72
N VAL A 117 0.88 11.13 -4.94
CA VAL A 117 0.75 12.01 -6.10
C VAL A 117 -0.43 12.97 -5.93
N LEU A 118 -1.60 12.46 -5.54
CA LEU A 118 -2.82 13.27 -5.38
C LEU A 118 -2.67 14.32 -4.28
N ASP A 119 -2.12 13.95 -3.11
CA ASP A 119 -1.82 14.89 -2.02
C ASP A 119 -0.76 15.92 -2.46
N GLY A 120 0.24 15.49 -3.23
CA GLY A 120 1.30 16.36 -3.75
C GLY A 120 0.78 17.42 -4.72
N LEU A 121 -0.20 17.06 -5.56
CA LEU A 121 -0.85 17.95 -6.51
C LEU A 121 -1.68 19.06 -5.87
N GLU A 122 -2.06 18.95 -4.59
CA GLU A 122 -2.77 20.03 -3.89
C GLU A 122 -1.96 21.33 -3.86
N LYS A 123 -0.62 21.24 -3.87
CA LYS A 123 0.30 22.39 -3.92
C LYS A 123 0.35 23.09 -5.28
N TYR A 124 -0.22 22.49 -6.30
CA TYR A 124 -0.26 22.97 -7.69
C TYR A 124 -1.70 23.23 -8.15
N ALA A 125 -2.63 23.44 -7.22
CA ALA A 125 -4.07 23.58 -7.52
C ALA A 125 -4.38 24.76 -8.47
N GLU A 126 -3.53 25.80 -8.49
CA GLU A 126 -3.58 26.91 -9.44
C GLU A 126 -3.25 26.49 -10.89
N GLU A 127 -2.60 25.34 -11.07
CA GLU A 127 -2.25 24.77 -12.37
C GLU A 127 -3.28 23.76 -12.87
N LYS A 128 -4.44 23.65 -12.22
CA LYS A 128 -5.43 22.58 -12.49
C LYS A 128 -5.88 22.44 -13.94
N ASP A 129 -5.85 23.54 -14.70
CA ASP A 129 -6.28 23.58 -16.09
C ASP A 129 -5.12 23.33 -17.07
N LYS A 130 -3.88 23.28 -16.58
CA LYS A 130 -2.70 22.97 -17.41
C LYS A 130 -2.71 21.49 -17.82
N PRO A 131 -2.32 21.16 -19.06
CA PRO A 131 -2.35 19.78 -19.55
C PRO A 131 -1.61 18.77 -18.66
N LEU A 132 -0.42 19.12 -18.17
CA LEU A 132 0.39 18.23 -17.34
C LEU A 132 -0.29 17.92 -16.00
N TYR A 133 -0.83 18.92 -15.30
CA TYR A 133 -1.59 18.70 -14.07
C TYR A 133 -2.77 17.77 -14.31
N ARG A 134 -3.55 18.03 -15.36
CA ARG A 134 -4.72 17.24 -15.70
C ARG A 134 -4.35 15.79 -15.99
N GLN A 135 -3.30 15.57 -16.78
CA GLN A 135 -2.76 14.24 -17.04
C GLN A 135 -2.40 13.53 -15.74
N ILE A 136 -1.58 14.13 -14.88
CA ILE A 136 -1.13 13.50 -13.63
C ILE A 136 -2.34 13.18 -12.73
N LYS A 137 -3.25 14.14 -12.55
CA LYS A 137 -4.43 13.95 -11.69
C LYS A 137 -5.34 12.84 -12.21
N GLY A 138 -5.68 12.90 -13.50
CA GLY A 138 -6.52 11.89 -14.15
C GLY A 138 -5.92 10.50 -14.09
N THR A 139 -4.62 10.38 -14.42
CA THR A 139 -3.90 9.10 -14.38
C THR A 139 -3.81 8.53 -12.96
N ALA A 140 -3.51 9.35 -11.95
CA ALA A 140 -3.46 8.90 -10.56
C ALA A 140 -4.81 8.38 -10.06
N LEU A 141 -5.91 9.10 -10.34
CA LEU A 141 -7.27 8.68 -9.99
C LEU A 141 -7.65 7.37 -10.68
N PHE A 142 -7.40 7.26 -11.98
CA PHE A 142 -7.64 6.04 -12.75
C PHE A 142 -6.88 4.84 -12.16
N HIS A 143 -5.58 4.99 -11.88
CA HIS A 143 -4.79 3.92 -11.28
C HIS A 143 -5.31 3.52 -9.91
N ARG A 144 -5.65 4.48 -9.04
CA ARG A 144 -6.22 4.20 -7.71
C ARG A 144 -7.51 3.39 -7.82
N ALA A 145 -8.42 3.81 -8.71
CA ALA A 145 -9.65 3.07 -8.98
C ALA A 145 -9.38 1.64 -9.49
N ARG A 146 -8.47 1.49 -10.45
CA ARG A 146 -8.07 0.19 -11.01
C ARG A 146 -7.52 -0.75 -9.94
N PHE A 147 -6.67 -0.27 -9.04
CA PHE A 147 -6.10 -1.11 -7.97
C PHE A 147 -7.13 -1.46 -6.89
N LEU A 148 -8.00 -0.53 -6.53
CA LEU A 148 -9.14 -0.81 -5.64
C LEU A 148 -10.05 -1.88 -6.25
N TYR A 149 -10.34 -1.78 -7.55
CA TYR A 149 -11.15 -2.77 -8.27
C TYR A 149 -10.50 -4.15 -8.27
N ASN A 150 -9.21 -4.24 -8.61
CA ASN A 150 -8.47 -5.51 -8.62
C ASN A 150 -8.44 -6.16 -7.22
N LEU A 151 -8.18 -5.39 -6.17
CA LEU A 151 -8.24 -5.88 -4.80
C LEU A 151 -9.65 -6.34 -4.43
N ALA A 152 -10.69 -5.64 -4.88
CA ALA A 152 -12.07 -6.02 -4.59
C ALA A 152 -12.42 -7.36 -5.22
N GLN A 153 -11.89 -7.67 -6.41
CA GLN A 153 -12.11 -8.97 -7.05
C GLN A 153 -11.53 -10.15 -6.25
N ILE A 154 -10.48 -9.92 -5.46
CA ILE A 154 -9.77 -10.98 -4.73
C ILE A 154 -10.21 -11.04 -3.27
N PHE A 155 -10.46 -9.89 -2.63
CA PHE A 155 -10.59 -9.78 -1.18
C PHE A 155 -11.97 -9.32 -0.69
N ALA A 156 -12.88 -8.93 -1.58
CA ALA A 156 -14.24 -8.56 -1.23
C ALA A 156 -15.25 -9.59 -1.76
N PRO A 157 -16.37 -9.85 -1.05
CA PRO A 157 -17.49 -10.59 -1.61
C PRO A 157 -18.04 -9.88 -2.86
N PRO A 158 -18.66 -10.63 -3.78
CA PRO A 158 -19.26 -10.05 -4.97
C PRO A 158 -20.31 -9.00 -4.59
N PHE A 159 -20.40 -7.95 -5.41
CA PHE A 159 -21.45 -6.96 -5.26
C PHE A 159 -22.80 -7.60 -5.62
N ILE A 160 -23.72 -7.63 -4.65
CA ILE A 160 -25.09 -8.12 -4.84
C ILE A 160 -26.04 -6.96 -4.55
N PRO A 161 -26.76 -6.44 -5.56
CA PRO A 161 -27.70 -5.34 -5.35
C PRO A 161 -28.71 -5.67 -4.24
N ASN A 162 -28.92 -4.74 -3.32
CA ASN A 162 -29.87 -4.86 -2.19
C ASN A 162 -29.52 -5.92 -1.12
N ASN A 163 -28.36 -6.57 -1.22
CA ASN A 163 -27.85 -7.50 -0.23
C ASN A 163 -26.31 -7.42 -0.16
N GLU A 164 -25.78 -6.21 -0.08
CA GLU A 164 -24.34 -6.01 -0.11
C GLU A 164 -23.69 -6.40 1.21
N SER A 165 -22.57 -7.11 1.11
CA SER A 165 -21.76 -7.45 2.28
C SER A 165 -21.14 -6.19 2.92
N LYS A 166 -21.02 -6.22 4.25
CA LYS A 166 -20.27 -5.21 5.03
C LYS A 166 -18.74 -5.37 4.90
N TYR A 167 -18.27 -6.41 4.21
CA TYR A 167 -16.87 -6.81 4.14
C TYR A 167 -16.21 -6.42 2.80
N GLY A 168 -16.16 -5.13 2.48
CA GLY A 168 -15.43 -4.59 1.32
C GLY A 168 -13.93 -4.45 1.59
N LEU A 169 -13.31 -3.35 1.15
CA LEU A 169 -11.89 -3.09 1.36
C LEU A 169 -11.65 -2.02 2.45
N PRO A 170 -10.59 -2.16 3.26
CA PRO A 170 -9.98 -1.03 3.96
C PRO A 170 -9.06 -0.28 3.00
N PHE A 171 -9.09 1.05 3.01
CA PHE A 171 -8.15 1.85 2.21
C PHE A 171 -8.12 3.30 2.72
N TYR A 172 -6.96 3.93 2.50
CA TYR A 172 -6.75 5.36 2.72
C TYR A 172 -6.94 6.11 1.40
N LEU A 173 -7.43 7.34 1.49
CA LEU A 173 -7.54 8.26 0.34
C LEU A 173 -6.46 9.33 0.34
N THR A 174 -5.64 9.35 1.39
CA THR A 174 -4.51 10.24 1.58
C THR A 174 -3.25 9.39 1.83
N SER A 175 -2.09 10.01 1.67
CA SER A 175 -0.78 9.43 1.97
C SER A 175 -0.41 9.53 3.45
N ALA A 176 -1.07 10.43 4.18
CA ALA A 176 -0.88 10.60 5.61
C ALA A 176 -1.57 9.48 6.40
N ILE A 177 -0.78 8.69 7.13
CA ILE A 177 -1.29 7.65 8.04
C ILE A 177 -1.58 8.31 9.39
N VAL A 178 -2.72 9.00 9.48
CA VAL A 178 -3.09 9.74 10.69
C VAL A 178 -3.97 8.91 11.63
N GLU A 179 -4.81 8.04 11.07
CA GLU A 179 -5.82 7.28 11.83
C GLU A 179 -5.88 5.81 11.36
N PRO A 180 -6.34 4.87 12.21
CA PRO A 180 -6.54 3.48 11.80
C PRO A 180 -7.66 3.37 10.76
N THR A 181 -7.37 2.70 9.64
CA THR A 181 -8.41 2.34 8.66
C THR A 181 -9.35 1.27 9.20
N TYR A 182 -10.62 1.38 8.84
CA TYR A 182 -11.61 0.32 9.03
C TYR A 182 -11.98 -0.30 7.68
N ARG A 183 -12.52 -1.52 7.72
CA ARG A 183 -13.03 -2.18 6.52
C ARG A 183 -14.34 -1.53 6.11
N ARG A 184 -14.39 -0.97 4.89
CA ARG A 184 -15.62 -0.39 4.33
C ARG A 184 -16.55 -1.49 3.81
N SER A 185 -17.82 -1.17 3.56
CA SER A 185 -18.73 -2.10 2.89
C SER A 185 -18.34 -2.33 1.44
N VAL A 186 -18.87 -3.39 0.81
CA VAL A 186 -18.68 -3.63 -0.62
C VAL A 186 -19.21 -2.44 -1.42
N ARG A 187 -20.39 -1.91 -1.06
CA ARG A 187 -20.96 -0.71 -1.69
C ARG A 187 -20.01 0.49 -1.61
N GLN A 188 -19.51 0.83 -0.43
CA GLN A 188 -18.58 1.95 -0.25
C GLN A 188 -17.26 1.78 -1.01
N THR A 189 -16.83 0.54 -1.21
CA THR A 189 -15.64 0.24 -2.02
C THR A 189 -15.90 0.58 -3.50
N TYR A 190 -17.03 0.12 -4.04
CA TYR A 190 -17.42 0.39 -5.42
C TYR A 190 -17.80 1.86 -5.66
N GLU A 191 -18.41 2.54 -4.68
CA GLU A 191 -18.66 3.98 -4.74
C GLU A 191 -17.36 4.77 -4.87
N GLN A 192 -16.30 4.40 -4.14
CA GLN A 192 -14.99 5.05 -4.30
C GLN A 192 -14.39 4.78 -5.68
N ILE A 193 -14.44 3.53 -6.16
CA ILE A 193 -13.93 3.15 -7.48
C ILE A 193 -14.62 4.00 -8.56
N LEU A 194 -15.94 4.11 -8.51
CA LEU A 194 -16.71 4.91 -9.46
C LEU A 194 -16.41 6.41 -9.33
N SER A 195 -16.29 6.92 -8.10
CA SER A 195 -15.94 8.33 -7.86
C SER A 195 -14.59 8.68 -8.49
N ASP A 196 -13.58 7.85 -8.27
CA ASP A 196 -12.24 8.08 -8.83
C ASP A 196 -12.25 8.01 -10.36
N LEU A 197 -12.97 7.04 -10.97
CA LEU A 197 -13.08 6.93 -12.43
C LEU A 197 -13.82 8.12 -13.07
N LEU A 198 -14.94 8.54 -12.48
CA LEU A 198 -15.71 9.68 -12.97
C LEU A 198 -14.94 10.98 -12.80
N GLU A 199 -14.19 11.14 -11.70
CA GLU A 199 -13.31 12.30 -11.56
C GLU A 199 -12.16 12.24 -12.59
N ALA A 200 -11.54 11.08 -12.80
CA ALA A 200 -10.47 10.90 -13.79
C ALA A 200 -10.91 11.29 -15.22
N ASP A 201 -12.14 10.91 -15.61
CA ASP A 201 -12.74 11.24 -16.91
C ASP A 201 -12.78 12.75 -17.17
N ASN A 202 -13.02 13.56 -16.14
CA ASN A 202 -13.00 15.02 -16.27
C ASN A 202 -11.60 15.59 -16.55
N PHE A 203 -10.52 14.84 -16.29
CA PHE A 203 -9.14 15.30 -16.42
C PHE A 203 -8.41 14.73 -17.63
N LEU A 204 -8.76 13.52 -18.07
CA LEU A 204 -8.12 12.83 -19.18
C LEU A 204 -8.62 13.34 -20.55
N PRO A 205 -7.80 13.20 -21.62
CA PRO A 205 -8.21 13.55 -22.98
C PRO A 205 -9.26 12.56 -23.54
N GLU A 206 -10.09 13.03 -24.49
CA GLU A 206 -11.03 12.21 -25.27
C GLU A 206 -10.34 11.17 -26.17
#